data_AF-A0A161W6Q9-F1
#
_entry.id   AF-A0A161W6Q9-F1
#
_cell.length_a   1.000
_cell.length_b   1.000
_cell.length_c   1.000
_cell.angle_alpha   90.00
_cell.angle_beta   90.00
_cell.angle_gamma   90.00
#
_symmetry.space_group_name_H-M   'P 1'
#
loop_
_entity.id
_entity.type
_entity.pdbx_description
1 polymer ?
#
loop_
_entity_poly.entity_id
_entity_poly.type
_entity_poly.pdbx_seq_one_letter_code
_entity_poly.pdbx_strand_id
1 'polypeptide(L)'
;LLLPSCRSRLPSRLSVVVISRIVLTSDQTVGTTSLNSVSQFTKETTMRFESLPLAAALLAGATSAFQVGKPPVPQAKTTMADNFPWRDPFTSKTTDAYASTCESSKTFPATQYTLHDLFDKPPTGLFHYGDGLKAFFSGREYPGGWAGLDRHMYDRNVLMMEYADVPVPVREWIEEQERADGEGKGLFAVFDKPTTKEEKVTKLVAVPEAGKVDRELDAKRVAIFAPGALYPVLPLFVAEGSDCEATLADLGNYQAVPKDAGVVAWPVSHTRPDIANHKRDIEFTVKAQVLKLKEATTEGDAEKKAAAPSEPAKDEL
;
A
#
# COMPACT_ATOMS: atom_id res chain seq x y z
N LEU A 1 31.55 -15.02 52.67
CA LEU A 1 31.93 -16.23 53.42
C LEU A 1 30.91 -17.33 53.10
N LEU A 2 31.41 -18.49 52.68
CA LEU A 2 30.82 -19.83 52.70
C LEU A 2 29.65 -20.20 51.75
N LEU A 3 30.03 -20.99 50.74
CA LEU A 3 29.26 -22.05 50.06
C LEU A 3 28.92 -23.21 51.02
N PRO A 4 28.02 -24.15 50.65
CA PRO A 4 28.42 -25.39 49.94
C PRO A 4 27.42 -25.78 48.81
N SER A 5 27.86 -26.17 47.61
CA SER A 5 28.37 -27.48 47.17
C SER A 5 27.34 -28.62 47.18
N CYS A 6 26.86 -29.03 46.00
CA CYS A 6 26.60 -30.44 45.70
C CYS A 6 26.73 -30.75 44.20
N ARG A 7 27.17 -31.98 43.91
CA ARG A 7 27.90 -32.48 42.74
C ARG A 7 27.00 -33.23 41.73
N SER A 8 27.41 -33.13 40.47
CA SER A 8 27.57 -34.21 39.47
C SER A 8 26.35 -34.86 38.79
N ARG A 9 26.28 -34.81 37.44
CA ARG A 9 26.73 -35.85 36.48
C ARG A 9 26.17 -35.57 35.07
N LEU A 10 27.08 -35.56 34.09
CA LEU A 10 26.86 -35.75 32.64
C LEU A 10 26.26 -37.15 32.36
N PRO A 11 25.57 -37.36 31.21
CA PRO A 11 26.29 -37.73 29.99
C PRO A 11 25.79 -37.08 28.70
N SER A 12 26.78 -36.78 27.86
CA SER A 12 26.72 -36.52 26.44
C SER A 12 26.10 -37.69 25.68
N ARG A 13 25.20 -37.42 24.73
CA ARG A 13 25.02 -38.27 23.54
C ARG A 13 24.84 -37.40 22.29
N LEU A 14 25.83 -37.53 21.41
CA LEU A 14 25.77 -37.21 19.99
C LEU A 14 24.56 -37.90 19.35
N SER A 15 23.78 -37.16 18.58
CA SER A 15 22.92 -37.72 17.53
C SER A 15 23.40 -37.17 16.20
N VAL A 16 24.11 -38.03 15.47
CA VAL A 16 24.44 -37.87 14.05
C VAL A 16 23.15 -38.17 13.28
N VAL A 17 22.59 -37.17 12.61
CA VAL A 17 21.50 -37.37 11.66
C VAL A 17 22.08 -37.35 10.26
N VAL A 18 22.22 -38.55 9.68
CA VAL A 18 22.43 -38.77 8.25
C VAL A 18 21.06 -38.64 7.58
N ILE A 19 20.86 -37.65 6.71
CA ILE A 19 19.73 -37.63 5.79
C ILE A 19 20.26 -37.73 4.37
N SER A 20 19.88 -38.85 3.76
CA SER A 20 20.21 -39.29 2.41
C SER A 20 19.74 -38.31 1.34
N ARG A 21 20.60 -38.13 0.34
CA ARG A 21 20.26 -37.60 -0.98
C ARG A 21 19.19 -38.49 -1.63
N ILE A 22 18.06 -37.90 -2.01
CA ILE A 22 17.15 -38.47 -2.99
C ILE A 22 17.36 -37.69 -4.29
N VAL A 23 17.98 -38.35 -5.25
CA VAL A 23 18.03 -37.94 -6.66
C VAL A 23 16.79 -38.52 -7.31
N LEU A 24 15.88 -37.66 -7.78
CA LEU A 24 14.80 -38.04 -8.69
C LEU A 24 15.06 -37.37 -10.03
N THR A 25 15.63 -38.15 -10.93
CA THR A 25 15.55 -37.93 -12.38
C THR A 25 14.23 -38.52 -12.86
N SER A 26 13.39 -37.73 -13.50
CA SER A 26 12.44 -38.28 -14.48
C SER A 26 12.35 -37.36 -15.68
N ASP A 27 12.93 -37.88 -16.74
CA ASP A 27 12.70 -37.60 -18.14
C ASP A 27 11.22 -37.92 -18.48
N GLN A 28 10.56 -37.10 -19.31
CA GLN A 28 9.67 -37.58 -20.39
C GLN A 28 8.97 -36.46 -21.20
N THR A 29 9.39 -36.41 -22.48
CA THR A 29 8.57 -36.42 -23.70
C THR A 29 7.52 -35.33 -24.01
N VAL A 30 7.93 -34.47 -24.94
CA VAL A 30 7.27 -34.08 -26.21
C VAL A 30 5.89 -34.69 -26.49
N GLY A 31 4.89 -33.82 -26.65
CA GLY A 31 3.60 -34.12 -27.25
C GLY A 31 3.12 -32.95 -28.12
N THR A 32 3.51 -32.97 -29.39
CA THR A 32 3.02 -32.10 -30.45
C THR A 32 1.66 -32.63 -30.92
N THR A 33 0.60 -31.84 -30.83
CA THR A 33 -0.65 -32.14 -31.54
C THR A 33 -1.14 -30.90 -32.28
N SER A 34 -0.81 -30.89 -33.57
CA SER A 34 -1.45 -30.10 -34.61
C SER A 34 -2.83 -30.68 -34.90
N LEU A 35 -3.86 -29.83 -34.91
CA LEU A 35 -5.10 -30.11 -35.66
C LEU A 35 -5.54 -28.82 -36.36
N ASN A 36 -5.34 -28.83 -37.68
CA ASN A 36 -6.12 -28.05 -38.64
C ASN A 36 -7.61 -28.38 -38.48
N SER A 37 -8.50 -27.40 -38.70
CA SER A 37 -9.61 -27.55 -39.67
C SER A 37 -10.49 -26.28 -39.74
N VAL A 38 -10.56 -25.72 -40.96
CA VAL A 38 -11.76 -25.30 -41.71
C VAL A 38 -12.74 -24.33 -41.03
N SER A 39 -12.81 -23.05 -41.42
CA SER A 39 -13.42 -22.43 -42.62
C SER A 39 -14.91 -22.08 -42.47
N GLN A 40 -15.23 -20.93 -43.07
CA GLN A 40 -16.55 -20.44 -43.54
C GLN A 40 -17.37 -19.58 -42.56
N PHE A 41 -17.56 -18.28 -42.83
CA PHE A 41 -18.40 -17.61 -43.86
C PHE A 41 -19.80 -17.32 -43.31
N THR A 42 -20.08 -16.07 -42.93
CA THR A 42 -21.40 -15.43 -43.00
C THR A 42 -21.22 -13.91 -42.92
N LYS A 43 -21.28 -13.25 -44.07
CA LYS A 43 -22.40 -12.41 -44.55
C LYS A 43 -22.48 -11.03 -43.88
N GLU A 44 -21.86 -10.07 -44.56
CA GLU A 44 -22.23 -8.66 -44.55
C GLU A 44 -23.75 -8.50 -44.77
N THR A 45 -24.40 -7.78 -43.87
CA THR A 45 -25.76 -7.28 -44.08
C THR A 45 -25.67 -5.78 -44.24
N THR A 46 -25.73 -5.34 -45.50
CA THR A 46 -25.90 -3.94 -45.88
C THR A 46 -27.35 -3.54 -45.60
N MET A 47 -27.59 -2.67 -44.62
CA MET A 47 -28.91 -2.03 -44.48
C MET A 47 -28.92 -0.68 -45.18
N ARG A 48 -29.86 -0.57 -46.13
CA ARG A 48 -30.18 0.60 -46.94
C ARG A 48 -30.70 1.73 -46.06
N PHE A 49 -30.15 2.91 -46.26
CA PHE A 49 -30.73 4.18 -45.85
C PHE A 49 -31.88 4.53 -46.81
N GLU A 50 -33.10 4.59 -46.31
CA GLU A 50 -34.20 5.32 -46.93
C GLU A 50 -34.44 6.61 -46.14
N SER A 51 -34.19 7.72 -46.81
CA SER A 51 -34.53 9.08 -46.40
C SER A 51 -35.89 9.46 -46.99
N LEU A 52 -36.81 10.06 -46.21
CA LEU A 52 -37.92 10.95 -46.64
C LEU A 52 -38.74 11.43 -45.40
N PRO A 53 -39.58 12.49 -45.47
CA PRO A 53 -39.21 13.84 -45.04
C PRO A 53 -40.07 14.42 -43.89
N LEU A 54 -39.69 15.65 -43.50
CA LEU A 54 -40.39 16.65 -42.66
C LEU A 54 -41.93 16.55 -42.64
N ALA A 55 -42.49 16.59 -41.42
CA ALA A 55 -43.27 17.70 -40.88
C ALA A 55 -44.29 17.20 -39.85
N ALA A 56 -44.22 17.69 -38.60
CA ALA A 56 -45.40 18.06 -37.80
C ALA A 56 -45.03 18.65 -36.43
N ALA A 57 -45.59 19.84 -36.21
CA ALA A 57 -46.20 20.31 -34.96
C ALA A 57 -45.31 20.62 -33.74
N LEU A 58 -45.08 21.93 -33.61
CA LEU A 58 -45.00 22.69 -32.36
C LEU A 58 -46.02 22.22 -31.31
N LEU A 59 -45.54 21.76 -30.15
CA LEU A 59 -46.16 21.89 -28.82
C LEU A 59 -45.21 21.28 -27.78
N ALA A 60 -44.16 22.03 -27.40
CA ALA A 60 -43.39 21.73 -26.20
C ALA A 60 -43.66 22.84 -25.18
N GLY A 61 -44.60 22.57 -24.28
CA GLY A 61 -44.83 23.40 -23.11
C GLY A 61 -43.57 23.46 -22.24
N ALA A 62 -43.30 24.63 -21.70
CA ALA A 62 -42.21 24.88 -20.77
C ALA A 62 -42.37 24.04 -19.49
N THR A 63 -41.67 22.91 -19.42
CA THR A 63 -41.37 22.21 -18.17
C THR A 63 -39.86 22.24 -17.93
N SER A 64 -39.33 23.44 -17.78
CA SER A 64 -38.01 23.65 -17.19
C SER A 64 -38.18 24.57 -16.00
N ALA A 65 -37.81 24.07 -14.82
CA ALA A 65 -37.44 24.79 -13.60
C ALA A 65 -38.12 24.29 -12.31
N PHE A 66 -38.16 22.99 -12.05
CA PHE A 66 -38.21 22.48 -10.67
C PHE A 66 -37.43 21.16 -10.54
N GLN A 67 -36.17 21.12 -10.97
CA GLN A 67 -35.19 20.37 -10.18
C GLN A 67 -34.76 21.30 -9.06
N VAL A 68 -35.58 21.34 -8.00
CA VAL A 68 -35.18 21.87 -6.70
C VAL A 68 -34.02 20.99 -6.27
N GLY A 69 -32.83 21.45 -6.65
CA GLY A 69 -31.57 20.79 -6.36
C GLY A 69 -31.49 20.63 -4.86
N LYS A 70 -31.30 19.38 -4.42
CA LYS A 70 -30.81 19.14 -3.07
C LYS A 70 -29.60 20.07 -2.89
N PRO A 71 -29.54 20.88 -1.80
CA PRO A 71 -28.37 21.71 -1.56
C PRO A 71 -27.13 20.82 -1.66
N PRO A 72 -26.04 21.29 -2.29
CA PRO A 72 -24.82 20.51 -2.40
C PRO A 72 -24.45 20.03 -1.01
N VAL A 73 -24.24 18.71 -0.86
CA VAL A 73 -23.84 18.13 0.41
C VAL A 73 -22.59 18.89 0.85
N PRO A 74 -22.56 19.49 2.06
CA PRO A 74 -21.40 20.25 2.51
C PRO A 74 -20.18 19.33 2.47
N GLN A 75 -19.24 19.60 1.57
CA GLN A 75 -17.96 18.90 1.58
C GLN A 75 -17.13 19.49 2.70
N ALA A 76 -16.65 18.63 3.60
CA ALA A 76 -15.70 19.04 4.61
C ALA A 76 -14.45 19.59 3.90
N LYS A 77 -13.92 20.70 4.43
CA LYS A 77 -12.71 21.30 3.87
C LYS A 77 -11.55 20.34 4.09
N THR A 78 -10.83 19.97 3.03
CA THR A 78 -9.59 19.20 3.15
C THR A 78 -8.57 19.95 4.01
N THR A 79 -7.98 19.27 4.99
CA THR A 79 -6.93 19.80 5.87
C THR A 79 -5.70 18.90 5.80
N MET A 80 -4.59 19.30 6.42
CA MET A 80 -3.55 18.33 6.78
C MET A 80 -4.11 17.38 7.84
N ALA A 81 -3.69 16.11 7.80
CA ALA A 81 -3.88 15.20 8.92
C ALA A 81 -3.11 15.73 10.13
N ASP A 82 -3.64 15.50 11.33
CA ASP A 82 -2.98 16.04 12.52
C ASP A 82 -1.62 15.33 12.69
N ASN A 83 -0.66 16.07 13.23
CA ASN A 83 0.70 15.58 13.50
C ASN A 83 1.47 14.99 12.30
N PHE A 84 1.07 15.19 11.03
CA PHE A 84 1.77 14.65 9.88
C PHE A 84 3.14 15.34 9.66
N PRO A 85 4.28 14.69 9.97
CA PRO A 85 5.58 15.36 9.97
C PRO A 85 6.30 15.31 8.62
N TRP A 86 5.80 14.52 7.67
CA TRP A 86 6.51 14.15 6.46
C TRP A 86 6.39 15.21 5.36
N ARG A 87 7.47 15.40 4.61
CA ARG A 87 7.53 16.25 3.42
C ARG A 87 8.41 15.58 2.37
N ASP A 88 8.18 15.88 1.11
CA ASP A 88 8.99 15.35 0.01
C ASP A 88 10.47 15.75 0.22
N PRO A 89 11.36 14.79 0.55
CA PRO A 89 12.76 15.07 0.79
C PRO A 89 13.52 15.24 -0.52
N PHE A 90 12.93 14.93 -1.68
CA PHE A 90 13.57 14.92 -2.99
C PHE A 90 13.40 16.23 -3.77
N THR A 91 12.90 17.29 -3.13
CA THR A 91 12.89 18.63 -3.75
C THR A 91 14.30 19.21 -3.87
N SER A 92 14.51 20.15 -4.79
CA SER A 92 15.82 20.79 -4.99
C SER A 92 16.36 21.42 -3.69
N LYS A 93 15.50 22.14 -2.96
CA LYS A 93 15.90 22.83 -1.71
C LYS A 93 16.41 21.88 -0.62
N THR A 94 15.85 20.67 -0.53
CA THR A 94 16.22 19.66 0.47
C THR A 94 17.40 18.80 0.02
N THR A 95 17.50 18.49 -1.27
CA THR A 95 18.57 17.63 -1.82
C THR A 95 19.87 18.37 -2.17
N ASP A 96 19.86 19.70 -2.30
CA ASP A 96 21.06 20.46 -2.68
C ASP A 96 22.24 20.27 -1.71
N ALA A 97 21.95 20.11 -0.41
CA ALA A 97 22.97 19.94 0.63
C ALA A 97 23.53 18.51 0.71
N TYR A 98 22.82 17.51 0.17
CA TYR A 98 23.14 16.10 0.37
C TYR A 98 23.44 15.39 -0.96
N ALA A 99 24.32 14.40 -0.91
CA ALA A 99 24.52 13.42 -1.96
C ALA A 99 23.90 12.09 -1.50
N SER A 100 23.29 11.36 -2.44
CA SER A 100 22.85 9.99 -2.18
C SER A 100 24.07 9.05 -2.28
N THR A 101 24.35 8.31 -1.21
CA THR A 101 25.37 7.25 -1.22
C THR A 101 24.80 5.92 -1.68
N CYS A 102 23.49 5.73 -1.52
CA CYS A 102 22.72 4.63 -2.02
C CYS A 102 21.29 5.09 -2.32
N GLU A 103 20.68 4.48 -3.32
CA GLU A 103 19.30 4.71 -3.73
C GLU A 103 18.63 3.36 -4.06
N SER A 104 17.38 3.22 -3.65
CA SER A 104 16.53 2.09 -4.04
C SER A 104 15.13 2.60 -4.37
N SER A 105 14.50 2.01 -5.39
CA SER A 105 13.14 2.33 -5.78
C SER A 105 12.40 1.12 -6.33
N LYS A 106 11.12 1.01 -5.99
CA LYS A 106 10.27 -0.11 -6.40
C LYS A 106 8.82 0.34 -6.54
N THR A 107 8.13 -0.23 -7.51
CA THR A 107 6.71 0.00 -7.78
C THR A 107 5.89 -1.18 -7.25
N PHE A 108 4.75 -0.86 -6.63
CA PHE A 108 3.86 -1.81 -6.00
C PHE A 108 2.44 -1.70 -6.57
N PRO A 109 1.80 -2.82 -6.91
CA PRO A 109 0.38 -2.84 -7.24
C PRO A 109 -0.44 -2.68 -5.96
N ALA A 110 -1.55 -1.95 -6.06
CA ALA A 110 -2.55 -1.86 -5.02
C ALA A 110 -3.93 -1.57 -5.64
N THR A 111 -4.94 -1.52 -4.80
CA THR A 111 -6.24 -0.96 -5.15
C THR A 111 -6.57 0.18 -4.22
N GLN A 112 -7.16 1.26 -4.73
CA GLN A 112 -7.54 2.43 -3.95
C GLN A 112 -9.06 2.57 -3.90
N TYR A 113 -9.56 2.72 -2.68
CA TYR A 113 -10.96 2.97 -2.35
C TYR A 113 -11.06 4.22 -1.48
N THR A 114 -12.29 4.64 -1.22
CA THR A 114 -12.63 5.62 -0.20
C THR A 114 -13.39 4.96 0.94
N LEU A 115 -13.51 5.62 2.09
CA LEU A 115 -14.39 5.16 3.16
C LEU A 115 -15.88 5.13 2.75
N HIS A 116 -16.27 5.80 1.66
CA HIS A 116 -17.60 5.68 1.07
C HIS A 116 -17.84 4.29 0.46
N ASP A 117 -16.82 3.71 -0.18
CA ASP A 117 -16.92 2.42 -0.87
C ASP A 117 -16.96 1.21 0.11
N LEU A 118 -16.94 1.46 1.43
CA LEU A 118 -16.77 0.43 2.45
C LEU A 118 -17.85 -0.66 2.44
N PHE A 119 -19.08 -0.27 2.12
CA PHE A 119 -20.24 -1.16 2.11
C PHE A 119 -20.70 -1.53 0.69
N ASP A 120 -19.99 -1.05 -0.32
CA ASP A 120 -20.22 -1.45 -1.71
C ASP A 120 -19.58 -2.82 -1.98
N LYS A 121 -20.24 -3.63 -2.80
CA LYS A 121 -19.74 -4.95 -3.16
C LYS A 121 -18.51 -4.84 -4.06
N PRO A 122 -17.59 -5.82 -4.02
CA PRO A 122 -16.54 -5.93 -5.02
C PRO A 122 -17.11 -5.98 -6.44
N PRO A 123 -16.38 -5.45 -7.46
CA PRO A 123 -15.01 -4.94 -7.36
C PRO A 123 -14.91 -3.46 -6.92
N THR A 124 -16.03 -2.75 -6.83
CA THR A 124 -16.03 -1.29 -6.59
C THR A 124 -15.87 -0.91 -5.13
N GLY A 125 -16.12 -1.83 -4.19
CA GLY A 125 -16.01 -1.58 -2.76
C GLY A 125 -15.47 -2.74 -1.92
N LEU A 126 -15.45 -2.50 -0.62
CA LEU A 126 -14.79 -3.34 0.39
C LEU A 126 -15.79 -4.09 1.30
N PHE A 127 -16.99 -4.41 0.79
CA PHE A 127 -18.09 -5.01 1.57
C PHE A 127 -17.66 -6.14 2.53
N HIS A 128 -16.79 -7.04 2.09
CA HIS A 128 -16.30 -8.16 2.90
C HIS A 128 -15.59 -7.73 4.17
N TYR A 129 -14.88 -6.61 4.13
CA TYR A 129 -14.06 -6.09 5.22
C TYR A 129 -14.74 -4.94 5.96
N GLY A 130 -15.91 -4.50 5.49
CA GLY A 130 -16.54 -3.25 5.93
C GLY A 130 -16.75 -3.13 7.44
N ASP A 131 -17.27 -4.19 8.06
CA ASP A 131 -17.51 -4.21 9.50
C ASP A 131 -16.19 -4.25 10.30
N GLY A 132 -15.20 -5.02 9.83
CA GLY A 132 -13.87 -5.09 10.43
C GLY A 132 -13.12 -3.77 10.34
N LEU A 133 -13.15 -3.11 9.18
CA LEU A 133 -12.54 -1.80 8.94
C LEU A 133 -13.23 -0.69 9.73
N LYS A 134 -14.57 -0.73 9.85
CA LYS A 134 -15.29 0.22 10.72
C LYS A 134 -14.83 0.08 12.17
N ALA A 135 -14.70 -1.15 12.68
CA ALA A 135 -14.19 -1.39 14.03
C ALA A 135 -12.73 -0.97 14.16
N PHE A 136 -11.91 -1.25 13.14
CA PHE A 136 -10.50 -0.92 13.11
C PHE A 136 -10.26 0.60 13.16
N PHE A 137 -10.91 1.38 12.29
CA PHE A 137 -10.72 2.83 12.22
C PHE A 137 -11.51 3.61 13.30
N SER A 138 -12.44 2.98 14.01
CA SER A 138 -13.22 3.68 15.03
C SER A 138 -12.33 4.19 16.16
N GLY A 139 -12.44 5.50 16.44
CA GLY A 139 -11.68 6.15 17.51
C GLY A 139 -10.20 6.39 17.17
N ARG A 140 -9.77 6.09 15.93
CA ARG A 140 -8.40 6.33 15.47
C ARG A 140 -8.32 7.60 14.66
N GLU A 141 -7.18 8.27 14.77
CA GLU A 141 -6.83 9.36 13.89
C GLU A 141 -6.48 8.82 12.49
N TYR A 142 -6.87 9.56 11.45
CA TYR A 142 -6.55 9.18 10.09
C TYR A 142 -5.12 9.65 9.76
N PRO A 143 -4.19 8.78 9.36
CA PRO A 143 -2.77 9.13 9.22
C PRO A 143 -2.47 9.98 7.96
N GLY A 144 -3.50 10.37 7.21
CA GLY A 144 -3.39 11.18 6.00
C GLY A 144 -3.44 10.39 4.69
N GLY A 145 -3.66 11.11 3.60
CA GLY A 145 -3.53 10.62 2.22
C GLY A 145 -2.08 10.67 1.73
N TRP A 146 -1.89 10.62 0.41
CA TRP A 146 -0.57 10.58 -0.23
C TRP A 146 0.33 11.74 0.19
N ALA A 147 -0.20 12.95 0.29
CA ALA A 147 0.53 14.14 0.75
C ALA A 147 0.25 14.51 2.22
N GLY A 148 -0.26 13.59 3.03
CA GLY A 148 -0.68 13.86 4.41
C GLY A 148 -1.98 14.65 4.54
N LEU A 149 -2.78 14.72 3.48
CA LEU A 149 -4.07 15.42 3.49
C LEU A 149 -5.17 14.53 4.08
N ASP A 150 -6.02 15.12 4.92
CA ASP A 150 -7.29 14.55 5.37
C ASP A 150 -8.45 15.23 4.63
N ARG A 151 -9.10 14.46 3.74
CA ARG A 151 -10.31 14.90 3.03
C ARG A 151 -11.57 14.84 3.90
N HIS A 152 -11.42 14.33 5.13
CA HIS A 152 -12.44 14.10 6.14
C HIS A 152 -13.51 13.10 5.72
N MET A 153 -14.18 12.52 6.73
CA MET A 153 -15.37 11.71 6.56
C MET A 153 -15.17 10.57 5.53
N TYR A 154 -16.12 10.43 4.60
CA TYR A 154 -16.18 9.32 3.65
C TYR A 154 -15.22 9.46 2.46
N ASP A 155 -14.61 10.64 2.26
CA ASP A 155 -13.69 10.92 1.15
C ASP A 155 -12.22 10.55 1.47
N ARG A 156 -11.97 10.00 2.66
CA ARG A 156 -10.66 9.47 3.07
C ARG A 156 -10.30 8.25 2.22
N ASN A 157 -9.08 8.25 1.69
CA ASN A 157 -8.58 7.17 0.87
C ASN A 157 -8.12 5.99 1.73
N VAL A 158 -8.37 4.77 1.26
CA VAL A 158 -7.79 3.55 1.79
C VAL A 158 -7.23 2.72 0.65
N LEU A 159 -6.09 2.10 0.88
CA LEU A 159 -5.40 1.21 -0.03
C LEU A 159 -5.62 -0.23 0.44
N MET A 160 -5.78 -1.14 -0.51
CA MET A 160 -5.75 -2.58 -0.27
C MET A 160 -4.63 -3.19 -1.13
N MET A 161 -3.75 -3.93 -0.47
CA MET A 161 -2.71 -4.73 -1.10
C MET A 161 -2.90 -6.20 -0.75
N GLU A 162 -2.53 -7.06 -1.69
CA GLU A 162 -2.29 -8.46 -1.40
C GLU A 162 -1.17 -8.58 -0.36
N TYR A 163 -1.42 -9.29 0.75
CA TYR A 163 -0.42 -9.32 1.83
C TYR A 163 0.87 -10.00 1.38
N ALA A 164 0.78 -10.95 0.44
CA ALA A 164 1.93 -11.55 -0.23
C ALA A 164 2.80 -10.54 -1.00
N ASP A 165 2.22 -9.46 -1.53
CA ASP A 165 2.92 -8.42 -2.31
C ASP A 165 3.52 -7.31 -1.42
N VAL A 166 3.14 -7.26 -0.14
CA VAL A 166 3.79 -6.41 0.86
C VAL A 166 5.18 -6.98 1.18
N PRO A 167 6.28 -6.20 1.10
CA PRO A 167 7.63 -6.71 1.37
C PRO A 167 7.78 -7.37 2.76
N VAL A 168 8.60 -8.41 2.85
CA VAL A 168 8.81 -9.16 4.12
C VAL A 168 9.19 -8.23 5.28
N PRO A 169 10.12 -7.27 5.13
CA PRO A 169 10.47 -6.38 6.24
C PRO A 169 9.30 -5.54 6.75
N VAL A 170 8.38 -5.13 5.85
CA VAL A 170 7.16 -4.40 6.21
C VAL A 170 6.19 -5.32 6.97
N ARG A 171 6.02 -6.56 6.52
CA ARG A 171 5.17 -7.55 7.22
C ARG A 171 5.67 -7.83 8.64
N GLU A 172 6.98 -8.04 8.79
CA GLU A 172 7.61 -8.26 10.09
C GLU A 172 7.45 -7.06 11.02
N TRP A 173 7.58 -5.84 10.46
CA TRP A 173 7.32 -4.62 11.21
C TRP A 173 5.86 -4.54 11.66
N ILE A 174 4.88 -4.82 10.79
CA ILE A 174 3.45 -4.83 11.15
C ILE A 174 3.21 -5.82 12.30
N GLU A 175 3.75 -7.04 12.18
CA GLU A 175 3.62 -8.08 13.20
C GLU A 175 4.24 -7.68 14.54
N GLU A 176 5.37 -6.98 14.53
CA GLU A 176 5.99 -6.43 15.74
C GLU A 176 5.11 -5.35 16.38
N GLN A 177 4.57 -4.43 15.58
CA GLN A 177 3.71 -3.36 16.09
C GLN A 177 2.38 -3.87 16.66
N GLU A 178 1.84 -4.95 16.09
CA GLU A 178 0.62 -5.57 16.63
C GLU A 178 0.88 -6.38 17.91
N ARG A 179 2.09 -6.93 18.07
CA ARG A 179 2.52 -7.59 19.33
C ARG A 179 2.84 -6.59 20.43
N ALA A 180 3.35 -5.42 20.06
CA ALA A 180 3.68 -4.34 20.98
C ALA A 180 2.52 -3.35 21.18
N ASP A 181 2.64 -2.46 22.16
CA ASP A 181 1.81 -1.26 22.30
C ASP A 181 2.58 -0.04 21.77
N GLY A 182 3.11 -0.13 20.54
CA GLY A 182 3.96 0.88 19.91
C GLY A 182 3.22 1.90 19.04
N GLU A 183 3.95 2.92 18.56
CA GLU A 183 3.43 4.01 17.72
C GLU A 183 2.86 3.51 16.37
N GLY A 184 3.33 2.37 15.86
CA GLY A 184 2.87 1.80 14.59
C GLY A 184 1.61 0.93 14.70
N LYS A 185 1.08 0.72 15.91
CA LYS A 185 -0.04 -0.18 16.16
C LYS A 185 -1.30 0.27 15.44
N GLY A 186 -1.84 -0.59 14.58
CA GLY A 186 -3.06 -0.36 13.83
C GLY A 186 -2.97 0.74 12.76
N LEU A 187 -1.80 0.87 12.13
CA LEU A 187 -1.67 1.54 10.83
C LEU A 187 -2.14 0.64 9.66
N PHE A 188 -1.98 -0.68 9.82
CA PHE A 188 -2.31 -1.68 8.81
C PHE A 188 -3.35 -2.67 9.35
N ALA A 189 -4.49 -2.77 8.67
CA ALA A 189 -5.49 -3.77 8.96
C ALA A 189 -5.24 -5.02 8.11
N VAL A 190 -4.73 -6.09 8.74
CA VAL A 190 -4.50 -7.36 8.06
C VAL A 190 -5.71 -8.28 8.29
N PHE A 191 -6.33 -8.72 7.20
CA PHE A 191 -7.50 -9.61 7.20
C PHE A 191 -7.23 -10.87 6.40
N ASP A 192 -7.83 -11.99 6.81
CA ASP A 192 -7.95 -13.15 5.94
C ASP A 192 -8.91 -12.82 4.78
N LYS A 193 -8.66 -13.39 3.59
CA LYS A 193 -9.56 -13.26 2.45
C LYS A 193 -10.87 -14.02 2.71
N PRO A 194 -12.02 -13.48 2.28
CA PRO A 194 -13.27 -14.20 2.37
C PRO A 194 -13.21 -15.48 1.52
N THR A 195 -13.72 -16.58 2.06
CA THR A 195 -13.84 -17.87 1.38
C THR A 195 -15.10 -17.94 0.50
N THR A 196 -16.10 -17.10 0.78
CA THR A 196 -17.36 -17.02 0.02
C THR A 196 -17.71 -15.57 -0.35
N LYS A 197 -18.59 -15.39 -1.35
CA LYS A 197 -18.98 -14.07 -1.88
C LYS A 197 -19.85 -13.25 -0.91
N GLU A 198 -20.37 -13.87 0.13
CA GLU A 198 -21.25 -13.24 1.12
C GLU A 198 -20.58 -13.14 2.51
N GLU A 199 -19.40 -13.75 2.68
CA GLU A 199 -18.69 -13.75 3.95
C GLU A 199 -18.22 -12.35 4.33
N LYS A 200 -18.41 -12.01 5.60
CA LYS A 200 -17.86 -10.81 6.20
C LYS A 200 -16.74 -11.16 7.16
N VAL A 201 -15.59 -10.54 6.96
CA VAL A 201 -14.41 -10.66 7.81
C VAL A 201 -14.43 -9.48 8.79
N THR A 202 -14.67 -9.79 10.06
CA THR A 202 -14.90 -8.78 11.11
C THR A 202 -13.71 -8.60 12.04
N LYS A 203 -12.73 -9.51 12.01
CA LYS A 203 -11.59 -9.53 12.91
C LYS A 203 -10.30 -9.46 12.12
N LEU A 204 -9.33 -8.72 12.64
CA LEU A 204 -7.96 -8.77 12.18
C LEU A 204 -7.39 -10.17 12.39
N VAL A 205 -6.40 -10.52 11.56
CA VAL A 205 -5.59 -11.72 11.74
C VAL A 205 -4.85 -11.64 13.08
N ALA A 206 -4.94 -12.70 13.88
CA ALA A 206 -4.16 -12.81 15.10
C ALA A 206 -2.69 -13.03 14.76
N VAL A 207 -1.82 -12.15 15.25
CA VAL A 207 -0.37 -12.27 15.04
C VAL A 207 0.20 -13.31 16.01
N PRO A 208 0.85 -14.38 15.51
CA PRO A 208 1.47 -15.39 16.36
C PRO A 208 2.77 -14.85 16.99
N GLU A 209 3.29 -15.58 17.97
CA GLU A 209 4.60 -15.29 18.57
C GLU A 209 5.72 -15.19 17.52
N ALA A 210 6.73 -14.36 17.81
CA ALA A 210 7.90 -14.20 16.94
C ALA A 210 8.53 -15.56 16.60
N GLY A 211 8.84 -15.78 15.32
CA GLY A 211 9.39 -17.04 14.81
C GLY A 211 8.37 -18.18 14.60
N LYS A 212 7.08 -17.96 14.87
CA LYS A 212 5.99 -18.90 14.58
C LYS A 212 5.03 -18.41 13.49
N VAL A 213 5.46 -17.40 12.73
CA VAL A 213 4.66 -16.84 11.64
C VAL A 213 4.70 -17.81 10.45
N ASP A 214 3.53 -18.34 10.08
CA ASP A 214 3.37 -19.14 8.88
C ASP A 214 3.19 -18.22 7.66
N ARG A 215 4.25 -18.09 6.87
CA ARG A 215 4.31 -17.25 5.67
C ARG A 215 3.47 -17.81 4.51
N GLU A 216 3.08 -19.09 4.53
CA GLU A 216 2.21 -19.65 3.49
C GLU A 216 0.79 -19.06 3.56
N LEU A 217 0.39 -18.54 4.72
CA LEU A 217 -0.89 -17.87 4.91
C LEU A 217 -0.92 -16.46 4.32
N ASP A 218 0.22 -15.87 3.99
CA ASP A 218 0.27 -14.49 3.50
C ASP A 218 -0.46 -14.31 2.16
N ALA A 219 -0.45 -15.35 1.30
CA ALA A 219 -1.22 -15.37 0.05
C ALA A 219 -2.75 -15.40 0.25
N LYS A 220 -3.20 -15.73 1.46
CA LYS A 220 -4.63 -15.80 1.83
C LYS A 220 -5.08 -14.56 2.57
N ARG A 221 -4.27 -13.51 2.61
CA ARG A 221 -4.52 -12.29 3.38
C ARG A 221 -4.42 -11.04 2.52
N VAL A 222 -5.03 -9.98 3.02
CA VAL A 222 -4.89 -8.62 2.47
C VAL A 222 -4.49 -7.66 3.57
N ALA A 223 -3.72 -6.64 3.23
CA ALA A 223 -3.45 -5.50 4.09
C ALA A 223 -4.24 -4.29 3.57
N ILE A 224 -4.99 -3.66 4.46
CA ILE A 224 -5.78 -2.46 4.17
C ILE A 224 -5.32 -1.32 5.06
N PHE A 225 -4.95 -0.19 4.49
CA PHE A 225 -4.33 0.92 5.22
C PHE A 225 -4.57 2.25 4.51
N ALA A 226 -4.49 3.36 5.24
CA ALA A 226 -4.52 4.69 4.61
C ALA A 226 -3.15 5.00 3.97
N PRO A 227 -3.06 5.75 2.85
CA PRO A 227 -1.76 6.03 2.23
C PRO A 227 -0.72 6.62 3.19
N GLY A 228 -1.15 7.46 4.15
CA GLY A 228 -0.32 8.04 5.19
C GLY A 228 0.36 7.01 6.12
N ALA A 229 -0.19 5.80 6.23
CA ALA A 229 0.38 4.71 7.02
C ALA A 229 1.69 4.17 6.43
N LEU A 230 1.98 4.43 5.16
CA LEU A 230 3.24 4.05 4.54
C LEU A 230 4.43 4.78 5.19
N TYR A 231 4.24 6.04 5.56
CA TYR A 231 5.34 6.93 5.89
C TYR A 231 6.28 6.40 6.96
N PRO A 232 5.82 5.91 8.13
CA PRO A 232 6.73 5.39 9.16
C PRO A 232 7.63 4.21 8.72
N VAL A 233 7.33 3.57 7.59
CA VAL A 233 7.97 2.33 7.13
C VAL A 233 8.43 2.37 5.68
N LEU A 234 8.42 3.51 5.00
CA LEU A 234 8.76 3.62 3.57
C LEU A 234 10.11 2.98 3.19
N PRO A 235 11.20 3.11 3.96
CA PRO A 235 12.46 2.46 3.62
C PRO A 235 12.35 0.93 3.54
N LEU A 236 11.53 0.31 4.40
CA LEU A 236 11.33 -1.14 4.43
C LEU A 236 10.69 -1.67 3.14
N PHE A 237 9.93 -0.85 2.42
CA PHE A 237 9.35 -1.24 1.14
C PHE A 237 10.43 -1.51 0.08
N VAL A 238 11.55 -0.81 0.14
CA VAL A 238 12.60 -0.83 -0.90
C VAL A 238 13.95 -1.33 -0.38
N ALA A 239 14.00 -1.84 0.84
CA ALA A 239 15.22 -2.36 1.47
C ALA A 239 15.69 -3.66 0.81
N GLU A 240 14.79 -4.64 0.68
CA GLU A 240 15.09 -5.98 0.18
C GLU A 240 15.66 -5.95 -1.25
N GLY A 241 16.85 -6.52 -1.41
CA GLY A 241 17.56 -6.62 -2.70
C GLY A 241 18.30 -5.34 -3.12
N SER A 242 18.39 -4.33 -2.26
CA SER A 242 19.17 -3.11 -2.53
C SER A 242 20.62 -3.21 -2.03
N ASP A 243 21.51 -2.38 -2.61
CA ASP A 243 22.92 -2.31 -2.18
C ASP A 243 23.10 -1.80 -0.74
N CYS A 244 22.07 -1.18 -0.16
CA CYS A 244 22.04 -0.68 1.21
C CYS A 244 20.92 -1.29 2.05
N GLU A 245 20.57 -2.55 1.78
CA GLU A 245 19.49 -3.28 2.46
C GLU A 245 19.57 -3.14 3.98
N ALA A 246 20.72 -3.39 4.59
CA ALA A 246 20.89 -3.29 6.05
C ALA A 246 20.62 -1.89 6.60
N THR A 247 20.98 -0.83 5.85
CA THR A 247 20.74 0.56 6.26
C THR A 247 19.28 0.96 6.06
N LEU A 248 18.65 0.51 4.97
CA LEU A 248 17.23 0.80 4.71
C LEU A 248 16.30 -0.02 5.61
N ALA A 249 16.72 -1.21 6.05
CA ALA A 249 15.99 -2.03 7.01
C ALA A 249 16.04 -1.46 8.44
N ASP A 250 17.02 -0.60 8.74
CA ASP A 250 17.14 0.08 10.03
C ASP A 250 16.36 1.41 10.05
N LEU A 251 15.16 1.38 10.61
CA LEU A 251 14.33 2.57 10.81
C LEU A 251 14.91 3.56 11.83
N GLY A 252 15.93 3.21 12.61
CA GLY A 252 16.54 4.12 13.59
C GLY A 252 17.21 5.35 12.96
N ASN A 253 17.61 5.24 11.69
CA ASN A 253 18.20 6.33 10.91
C ASN A 253 17.21 7.00 9.94
N TYR A 254 15.96 6.50 9.90
CA TYR A 254 14.91 7.04 9.05
C TYR A 254 14.18 8.20 9.73
N GLN A 255 14.08 9.32 9.01
CA GLN A 255 13.43 10.52 9.55
C GLN A 255 12.83 11.40 8.46
N ALA A 256 11.84 12.20 8.84
CA ALA A 256 11.13 13.11 7.94
C ALA A 256 12.02 14.25 7.39
N VAL A 257 13.01 14.68 8.17
CA VAL A 257 13.91 15.77 7.80
C VAL A 257 15.26 15.19 7.36
N PRO A 258 15.81 15.55 6.19
CA PRO A 258 17.13 15.11 5.76
C PRO A 258 18.25 15.47 6.76
N LYS A 259 19.15 14.52 7.06
CA LYS A 259 20.38 14.72 7.86
C LYS A 259 21.56 13.94 7.28
N ASP A 260 22.78 14.25 7.72
CA ASP A 260 23.96 13.46 7.37
C ASP A 260 23.84 12.03 7.89
N ALA A 261 24.28 11.07 7.07
CA ALA A 261 24.13 9.63 7.29
C ALA A 261 22.68 9.16 7.55
N GLY A 262 21.69 10.00 7.29
CA GLY A 262 20.27 9.68 7.48
C GLY A 262 19.66 8.94 6.29
N VAL A 263 18.53 8.28 6.54
CA VAL A 263 17.67 7.69 5.52
C VAL A 263 16.47 8.60 5.30
N VAL A 264 16.14 8.85 4.03
CA VAL A 264 14.91 9.53 3.62
C VAL A 264 14.17 8.69 2.59
N ALA A 265 12.85 8.76 2.58
CA ALA A 265 12.02 7.99 1.66
C ALA A 265 10.70 8.71 1.38
N TRP A 266 10.15 8.49 0.18
CA TRP A 266 8.92 9.14 -0.29
C TRP A 266 8.21 8.29 -1.36
N PRO A 267 6.86 8.31 -1.43
CA PRO A 267 6.12 7.82 -2.60
C PRO A 267 6.29 8.83 -3.75
N VAL A 268 7.18 8.54 -4.69
CA VAL A 268 7.56 9.47 -5.78
C VAL A 268 6.55 9.50 -6.94
N SER A 269 5.69 8.49 -7.04
CA SER A 269 4.58 8.49 -7.99
C SER A 269 3.47 7.55 -7.54
N HIS A 270 2.24 7.83 -7.97
CA HIS A 270 1.15 6.88 -7.96
C HIS A 270 0.18 7.17 -9.10
N THR A 271 -0.53 6.15 -9.58
CA THR A 271 -1.62 6.31 -10.54
C THR A 271 -2.92 6.64 -9.81
N ARG A 272 -3.96 7.01 -10.57
CA ARG A 272 -5.31 7.22 -10.04
C ARG A 272 -6.21 6.05 -10.44
N PRO A 273 -7.15 5.63 -9.58
CA PRO A 273 -8.13 4.62 -9.96
C PRO A 273 -9.05 5.16 -11.06
N ASP A 274 -9.37 4.34 -12.04
CA ASP A 274 -10.34 4.65 -13.10
C ASP A 274 -11.77 4.34 -12.60
N ILE A 275 -12.28 5.27 -11.79
CA ILE A 275 -13.60 5.17 -11.15
C ILE A 275 -14.73 5.11 -12.18
N ALA A 276 -14.58 5.80 -13.31
CA ALA A 276 -15.59 5.86 -14.37
C ALA A 276 -15.82 4.48 -15.03
N ASN A 277 -14.78 3.65 -15.11
CA ASN A 277 -14.86 2.29 -15.65
C ASN A 277 -14.85 1.21 -14.56
N HIS A 278 -15.19 1.56 -13.32
CA HIS A 278 -15.25 0.64 -12.18
C HIS A 278 -13.93 -0.09 -11.86
N LYS A 279 -12.80 0.49 -12.24
CA LYS A 279 -11.47 -0.03 -11.91
C LYS A 279 -10.91 0.68 -10.69
N ARG A 280 -10.32 -0.09 -9.79
CA ARG A 280 -9.76 0.40 -8.53
C ARG A 280 -8.25 0.22 -8.46
N ASP A 281 -7.67 -0.47 -9.44
CA ASP A 281 -6.24 -0.74 -9.54
C ASP A 281 -5.45 0.57 -9.63
N ILE A 282 -4.39 0.62 -8.84
CA ILE A 282 -3.37 1.66 -8.88
C ILE A 282 -2.00 1.03 -8.78
N GLU A 283 -0.99 1.81 -9.11
CA GLU A 283 0.40 1.51 -8.81
C GLU A 283 0.98 2.69 -8.05
N PHE A 284 1.89 2.42 -7.12
CA PHE A 284 2.66 3.47 -6.46
C PHE A 284 4.13 3.09 -6.39
N THR A 285 5.01 4.07 -6.56
CA THR A 285 6.46 3.89 -6.54
C THR A 285 7.04 4.53 -5.28
N VAL A 286 7.73 3.72 -4.49
CA VAL A 286 8.49 4.20 -3.33
C VAL A 286 9.94 4.37 -3.74
N LYS A 287 10.58 5.42 -3.24
CA LYS A 287 12.02 5.65 -3.36
C LYS A 287 12.59 5.94 -1.98
N ALA A 288 13.75 5.37 -1.68
CA ALA A 288 14.54 5.68 -0.49
C ALA A 288 15.99 5.99 -0.88
N GLN A 289 16.63 6.88 -0.12
CA GLN A 289 18.03 7.24 -0.27
C GLN A 289 18.72 7.28 1.10
N VAL A 290 19.97 6.83 1.12
CA VAL A 290 20.91 7.09 2.20
C VAL A 290 21.66 8.37 1.86
N LEU A 291 21.66 9.34 2.77
CA LEU A 291 22.20 10.67 2.54
C LEU A 291 23.61 10.82 3.12
N LYS A 292 24.41 11.65 2.45
CA LYS A 292 25.69 12.15 2.93
C LYS A 292 25.79 13.64 2.65
N LEU A 293 26.14 14.43 3.64
CA LEU A 293 26.33 15.88 3.50
C LEU A 293 27.47 16.16 2.52
N LYS A 294 27.26 17.12 1.61
CA LYS A 294 28.31 17.57 0.70
C LYS A 294 29.33 18.41 1.47
N GLU A 295 30.63 18.20 1.21
CA GLU A 295 31.75 18.81 1.95
C GLU A 295 31.71 20.35 2.05
N ALA A 296 31.00 21.03 1.14
CA ALA A 296 30.86 22.49 1.12
C ALA A 296 29.67 23.04 1.93
N THR A 297 28.89 22.19 2.61
CA THR A 297 27.67 22.58 3.34
C THR A 297 27.78 22.21 4.81
N THR A 298 27.35 23.09 5.72
CA THR A 298 27.24 22.77 7.15
C THR A 298 25.85 22.21 7.47
N GLU A 299 25.73 21.34 8.47
CA GLU A 299 24.43 20.78 8.90
C GLU A 299 23.42 21.87 9.25
N GLY A 300 23.86 22.94 9.93
CA GLY A 300 23.00 24.05 10.31
C GLY A 300 22.47 24.87 9.12
N ASP A 301 23.21 24.93 8.00
CA ASP A 301 22.75 25.56 6.77
C ASP A 301 21.81 24.64 5.97
N ALA A 302 22.01 23.33 6.06
CA ALA A 302 21.14 22.33 5.43
C ALA A 302 19.78 22.24 6.13
N GLU A 303 19.77 22.25 7.47
CA GLU A 303 18.55 22.16 8.29
C GLU A 303 17.64 23.39 8.09
N LYS A 304 18.22 24.60 8.00
CA LYS A 304 17.47 25.83 7.70
C LYS A 304 16.81 25.81 6.31
N LYS A 305 17.45 25.17 5.32
CA LYS A 305 16.89 25.03 3.97
C LYS A 305 15.78 23.99 3.92
N ALA A 306 15.90 22.91 4.68
CA ALA A 306 14.88 21.86 4.78
C ALA A 306 13.64 22.28 5.59
N ALA A 307 13.79 23.21 6.54
CA ALA A 307 12.69 23.71 7.38
C ALA A 307 11.82 24.80 6.73
N ALA A 308 12.21 25.34 5.55
CA ALA A 308 11.40 26.34 4.86
C ALA A 308 10.11 25.70 4.32
N PRO A 309 8.92 26.30 4.56
CA PRO A 309 7.67 25.70 4.14
C PRO A 309 7.64 25.51 2.62
N SER A 310 7.59 24.26 2.20
CA SER A 310 7.16 23.90 0.86
C SER A 310 5.68 24.26 0.73
N GLU A 311 5.29 24.82 -0.42
CA GLU A 311 3.87 24.95 -0.76
C GLU A 311 3.19 23.58 -0.56
N PRO A 312 1.95 23.54 -0.05
CA PRO A 312 1.24 22.27 0.06
C PRO A 312 1.23 21.64 -1.33
N ALA A 313 1.73 20.40 -1.43
CA ALA A 313 1.63 19.63 -2.65
C ALA A 313 0.16 19.65 -3.04
N LYS A 314 -0.14 20.26 -4.18
CA LYS A 314 -1.48 20.14 -4.76
C LYS A 314 -1.61 18.66 -5.04
N ASP A 315 -2.54 18.02 -4.36
CA ASP A 315 -3.14 16.80 -4.88
C ASP A 315 -3.68 17.25 -6.23
N GLU A 316 -2.93 17.00 -7.31
CA GLU A 316 -3.47 17.27 -8.64
C GLU A 316 -4.76 16.47 -8.70
N LEU A 317 -5.87 17.19 -8.87
CA LEU A 317 -7.22 16.68 -8.99
C LEU A 317 -7.42 15.94 -10.30
#